data_AF-A0A9W9CK96-F1
#
_entry.id   AF-A0A9W9CK96-F1
#
_cell.length_a   1.000
_cell.length_b   1.000
_cell.length_c   1.000
_cell.angle_alpha   90.00
_cell.angle_beta   90.00
_cell.angle_gamma   90.00
#
_symmetry.space_group_name_H-M   'P 1'
#
loop_
_entity.id
_entity.type
_entity.pdbx_description
1 polymer ?
#
loop_
_entity_poly.entity_id
_entity_poly.type
_entity_poly.pdbx_seq_one_letter_code
_entity_poly.pdbx_strand_id
1 'polypeptide(L)'
;MINAAKVARRASDDPRLAEHAVHTIGPLKSSLDSLKRTLTTESLEHSTILAYLYNAEVNIYELSLLQNPPSYQYPSDFKRIEYLTSCLQSCKAGISYYLESDTDMAYIPGPCMLIFAYSIKIVYKLGTLHHDSGWDASAVRETVDTVSALEQAAAVAERSNTRIKEETGEDSILATAAATLRSTAPNWRIPEQDMAVDGATVMADWSGGVGLDPSIIDFSDNIWFSGSFDF
;
A
#
# COMPACT_ATOMS: atom_id res chain seq x y z
N MET A 1 0.13 21.90 11.95
CA MET A 1 0.68 21.13 10.82
C MET A 1 -0.35 20.06 10.43
N ILE A 2 -0.78 20.03 9.16
CA ILE A 2 -1.77 19.06 8.66
C ILE A 2 -1.03 17.74 8.40
N ASN A 3 -1.62 16.60 8.77
CA ASN A 3 -1.03 15.27 8.65
C ASN A 3 -2.07 14.33 8.03
N ALA A 4 -1.71 13.60 6.97
CA ALA A 4 -2.61 12.72 6.23
C ALA A 4 -3.28 11.66 7.13
N ALA A 5 -2.51 10.98 8.00
CA ALA A 5 -3.05 9.99 8.92
C ALA A 5 -4.04 10.60 9.93
N LYS A 6 -3.81 11.86 10.35
CA LYS A 6 -4.74 12.59 11.22
C LYS A 6 -6.02 12.99 10.49
N VAL A 7 -5.92 13.33 9.21
CA VAL A 7 -7.09 13.62 8.36
C VAL A 7 -7.90 12.35 8.13
N ALA A 8 -7.25 11.24 7.78
CA ALA A 8 -7.89 9.94 7.59
C ALA A 8 -8.62 9.47 8.86
N ARG A 9 -7.97 9.55 10.03
CA ARG A 9 -8.61 9.20 11.31
C ARG A 9 -9.85 10.03 11.59
N ARG A 10 -9.79 11.34 11.37
CA ARG A 10 -10.94 12.24 11.56
C ARG A 10 -12.08 11.98 10.59
N ALA A 11 -11.77 11.60 9.35
CA ALA A 11 -12.77 11.20 8.37
C ALA A 11 -13.42 9.85 8.73
N SER A 12 -12.67 8.95 9.37
CA SER A 12 -13.23 7.72 9.94
C SER A 12 -14.17 8.01 11.11
N ASP A 13 -13.84 8.99 11.95
CA ASP A 13 -14.66 9.38 13.11
C ASP A 13 -15.92 10.16 12.70
N ASP A 14 -15.83 10.98 11.64
CA ASP A 14 -16.95 11.74 11.06
C ASP A 14 -16.92 11.66 9.52
N PRO A 15 -17.78 10.83 8.91
CA PRO A 15 -17.85 10.65 7.46
C PRO A 15 -18.11 11.93 6.67
N ARG A 16 -18.66 12.98 7.29
CA ARG A 16 -18.86 14.29 6.63
C ARG A 16 -17.53 14.99 6.35
N LEU A 17 -16.49 14.67 7.12
CA LEU A 17 -15.15 15.21 6.93
C LEU A 17 -14.37 14.49 5.83
N ALA A 18 -14.86 13.34 5.36
CA ALA A 18 -14.24 12.58 4.29
C ALA A 18 -14.24 13.35 2.96
N GLU A 19 -15.32 14.09 2.67
CA GLU A 19 -15.40 14.99 1.51
C GLU A 19 -14.32 16.07 1.53
N HIS A 20 -13.99 16.57 2.73
CA HIS A 20 -12.98 17.61 2.94
C HIS A 20 -11.55 17.08 2.89
N ALA A 21 -11.34 15.77 3.02
CA ALA A 21 -10.00 15.16 3.01
C ALA A 21 -9.25 15.46 1.71
N VAL A 22 -9.94 15.43 0.56
CA VAL A 22 -9.34 15.68 -0.75
C VAL A 22 -8.84 17.11 -0.92
N HIS A 23 -9.48 18.10 -0.28
CA HIS A 23 -8.98 19.47 -0.30
C HIS A 23 -7.64 19.64 0.41
N THR A 24 -7.26 18.69 1.27
CA THR A 24 -5.96 18.69 1.96
C THR A 24 -4.82 18.09 1.15
N ILE A 25 -5.12 17.34 0.08
CA ILE A 25 -4.11 16.66 -0.76
C ILE A 25 -3.13 17.67 -1.36
N GLY A 26 -3.63 18.74 -1.99
CA GLY A 26 -2.79 19.77 -2.63
C GLY A 26 -1.78 20.42 -1.65
N PRO A 27 -2.23 20.97 -0.52
CA PRO A 27 -1.34 21.52 0.50
C PRO A 27 -0.33 20.50 1.06
N LEU A 28 -0.76 19.26 1.33
CA LEU A 28 0.12 18.20 1.81
C LEU A 28 1.20 17.86 0.79
N LYS A 29 0.84 17.77 -0.50
CA LYS A 29 1.79 17.56 -1.58
C LYS A 29 2.81 18.69 -1.69
N SER A 30 2.36 19.94 -1.64
CA SER A 30 3.28 21.09 -1.64
C SER A 30 4.24 21.07 -0.44
N SER A 31 3.76 20.64 0.73
CA SER A 31 4.62 20.48 1.91
C SER A 31 5.65 19.36 1.72
N LEU A 32 5.26 18.23 1.13
CA LEU A 32 6.18 17.12 0.84
C LEU A 32 7.24 17.54 -0.20
N ASP A 33 6.84 18.24 -1.26
CA ASP A 33 7.77 18.73 -2.27
C ASP A 33 8.74 19.76 -1.69
N SER A 34 8.27 20.62 -0.77
CA SER A 34 9.15 21.52 -0.03
C SER A 34 10.16 20.75 0.82
N LEU A 35 9.73 19.69 1.53
CA LEU A 35 10.63 18.84 2.30
C LEU A 35 11.68 18.18 1.40
N LYS A 36 11.28 17.59 0.26
CA LYS A 36 12.20 16.97 -0.71
C LYS A 36 13.29 17.95 -1.18
N ARG A 37 12.95 19.22 -1.40
CA ARG A 37 13.92 20.26 -1.79
C ARG A 37 14.91 20.63 -0.69
N THR A 38 14.61 20.35 0.58
CA THR A 38 15.53 20.58 1.71
C THR A 38 16.51 19.44 1.93
N LEU A 39 16.26 18.27 1.31
CA LEU A 39 17.13 17.10 1.42
C LEU A 39 18.33 17.22 0.48
N THR A 40 19.48 16.70 0.90
CA THR A 40 20.66 16.57 0.05
C THR A 40 20.44 15.46 -0.99
N THR A 41 21.19 15.48 -2.09
CA THR A 41 21.15 14.41 -3.10
C THR A 41 21.47 13.05 -2.47
N GLU A 42 22.46 12.99 -1.59
CA GLU A 42 22.81 11.76 -0.83
C GLU A 42 21.63 11.25 0.01
N SER A 43 20.88 12.16 0.66
CA SER A 43 19.68 11.77 1.43
C SER A 43 18.58 11.23 0.52
N LEU A 44 18.44 11.76 -0.69
CA LEU A 44 17.46 11.30 -1.68
C LEU A 44 17.84 9.95 -2.31
N GLU A 45 19.08 9.50 -2.16
CA GLU A 45 19.53 8.17 -2.59
C GLU A 45 19.45 7.14 -1.45
N HIS A 46 19.31 7.59 -0.19
CA HIS A 46 19.24 6.69 0.95
C HIS A 46 17.93 5.89 0.98
N SER A 47 18.05 4.57 1.05
CA SER A 47 16.93 3.63 0.86
C SER A 47 15.74 3.85 1.79
N THR A 48 16.03 4.05 3.07
CA THR A 48 15.01 4.33 4.09
C THR A 48 14.28 5.64 3.81
N ILE A 49 14.99 6.67 3.34
CA ILE A 49 14.39 7.98 3.07
C ILE A 49 13.47 7.87 1.86
N LEU A 50 13.92 7.22 0.79
CA LEU A 50 13.10 6.94 -0.39
C LEU A 50 11.82 6.18 -0.03
N ALA A 51 11.95 5.13 0.77
CA ALA A 51 10.80 4.37 1.24
C ALA A 51 9.79 5.29 1.99
N TYR A 52 10.25 6.08 2.95
CA TYR A 52 9.37 7.02 3.66
C TYR A 52 8.74 8.08 2.74
N LEU A 53 9.46 8.54 1.71
CA LEU A 53 8.92 9.46 0.71
C LEU A 53 7.81 8.81 -0.12
N TYR A 54 8.00 7.58 -0.60
CA TYR A 54 6.95 6.83 -1.30
C TYR A 54 5.73 6.62 -0.39
N ASN A 55 5.95 6.22 0.86
CA ASN A 55 4.88 6.04 1.83
C ASN A 55 4.09 7.33 2.06
N ALA A 56 4.78 8.47 2.20
CA ALA A 56 4.13 9.76 2.38
C ALA A 56 3.25 10.11 1.18
N GLU A 57 3.71 9.83 -0.05
CA GLU A 57 2.90 10.04 -1.25
C GLU A 57 1.66 9.16 -1.30
N VAL A 58 1.82 7.86 -1.00
CA VAL A 58 0.69 6.93 -0.94
C VAL A 58 -0.33 7.41 0.10
N ASN A 59 0.10 7.74 1.32
CA ASN A 59 -0.79 8.23 2.39
C ASN A 59 -1.52 9.53 2.01
N ILE A 60 -0.85 10.44 1.28
CA ILE A 60 -1.47 11.69 0.84
C ILE A 60 -2.53 11.42 -0.21
N TYR A 61 -2.21 10.62 -1.23
CA TYR A 61 -3.16 10.33 -2.31
C TYR A 61 -4.25 9.36 -1.91
N GLU A 62 -4.04 8.50 -0.90
CA GLU A 62 -5.08 7.60 -0.36
C GLU A 62 -6.28 8.38 0.16
N LEU A 63 -6.11 9.64 0.58
CA LEU A 63 -7.23 10.49 1.00
C LEU A 63 -8.31 10.66 -0.09
N SER A 64 -7.99 10.42 -1.36
CA SER A 64 -8.96 10.40 -2.47
C SER A 64 -9.91 9.20 -2.44
N LEU A 65 -9.54 8.10 -1.77
CA LEU A 65 -10.40 6.94 -1.53
C LEU A 65 -11.46 7.19 -0.46
N LEU A 66 -11.30 8.24 0.37
CA LEU A 66 -12.27 8.59 1.41
C LEU A 66 -13.49 9.31 0.84
N GLN A 67 -13.39 9.90 -0.35
CA GLN A 67 -14.54 10.50 -1.01
C GLN A 67 -15.50 9.42 -1.52
N ASN A 68 -16.79 9.62 -1.25
CA ASN A 68 -17.85 8.84 -1.87
C ASN A 68 -17.84 9.02 -3.40
N PRO A 69 -18.30 8.01 -4.17
CA PRO A 69 -18.41 8.11 -5.61
C PRO A 69 -19.20 9.36 -6.00
N PRO A 70 -18.64 10.27 -6.82
CA PRO A 70 -19.37 11.43 -7.25
C PRO A 70 -20.51 10.98 -8.16
N SER A 71 -21.71 11.51 -7.93
CA SER A 71 -22.71 11.56 -8.98
C SER A 71 -22.17 12.49 -10.07
N TYR A 72 -21.70 11.97 -11.21
CA TYR A 72 -21.13 12.72 -12.36
C TYR A 72 -21.80 14.08 -12.64
N GLN A 73 -21.41 15.11 -11.90
CA GLN A 73 -22.06 16.41 -11.97
C GLN A 73 -21.04 17.54 -11.84
N TYR A 74 -19.78 17.26 -11.47
CA TYR A 74 -18.83 18.31 -11.09
C TYR A 74 -17.39 18.12 -11.60
N PRO A 75 -16.67 19.21 -11.93
CA PRO A 75 -15.24 19.18 -12.30
C PRO A 75 -14.30 18.54 -11.26
N SER A 76 -14.76 18.37 -10.01
CA SER A 76 -14.07 17.66 -8.94
C SER A 76 -13.75 16.20 -9.28
N ASP A 77 -14.51 15.61 -10.19
CA ASP A 77 -14.47 14.18 -10.47
C ASP A 77 -13.19 13.82 -11.23
N PHE A 78 -12.77 14.65 -12.19
CA PHE A 78 -11.49 14.49 -12.91
C PHE A 78 -10.29 14.56 -11.98
N LYS A 79 -10.31 15.50 -11.02
CA LYS A 79 -9.23 15.69 -10.07
C LYS A 79 -9.10 14.51 -9.10
N ARG A 80 -10.22 13.88 -8.74
CA ARG A 80 -10.21 12.63 -7.96
C ARG A 80 -9.57 11.49 -8.76
N ILE A 81 -9.92 11.32 -10.04
CA ILE A 81 -9.28 10.32 -10.91
C ILE A 81 -7.77 10.57 -11.05
N GLU A 82 -7.33 11.82 -11.18
CA GLU A 82 -5.90 12.18 -11.17
C GLU A 82 -5.21 11.76 -9.86
N TYR A 83 -5.87 11.94 -8.71
CA TYR A 83 -5.34 11.52 -7.42
C TYR A 83 -5.31 10.00 -7.24
N LEU A 84 -6.35 9.28 -7.66
CA LEU A 84 -6.36 7.82 -7.65
C LEU A 84 -5.26 7.25 -8.55
N THR A 85 -5.09 7.83 -9.74
CA THR A 85 -4.00 7.49 -10.67
C THR A 85 -2.65 7.76 -10.03
N SER A 86 -2.47 8.92 -9.39
CA SER A 86 -1.23 9.26 -8.70
C SER A 86 -0.95 8.31 -7.52
N CYS A 87 -2.00 7.88 -6.80
CA CYS A 87 -1.89 6.89 -5.73
C CYS A 87 -1.37 5.56 -6.28
N LEU A 88 -1.93 5.08 -7.39
CA LEU A 88 -1.50 3.87 -8.08
C LEU A 88 -0.03 3.95 -8.50
N GLN A 89 0.39 5.07 -9.11
CA GLN A 89 1.77 5.25 -9.54
C GLN A 89 2.75 5.31 -8.35
N SER A 90 2.38 5.97 -7.25
CA SER A 90 3.19 5.96 -6.03
C SER A 90 3.32 4.57 -5.42
N CYS A 91 2.24 3.76 -5.42
CA CYS A 91 2.29 2.37 -4.95
C CYS A 91 3.19 1.52 -5.86
N LYS A 92 3.05 1.66 -7.18
CA LYS A 92 3.91 0.97 -8.16
C LYS A 92 5.38 1.31 -7.92
N ALA A 93 5.70 2.58 -7.74
CA ALA A 93 7.07 3.01 -7.47
C ALA A 93 7.62 2.40 -6.18
N GLY A 94 6.83 2.37 -5.09
CA GLY A 94 7.22 1.73 -3.84
C GLY A 94 7.42 0.21 -3.97
N ILE A 95 6.56 -0.47 -4.73
CA ILE A 95 6.66 -1.90 -5.01
C ILE A 95 7.90 -2.22 -5.85
N SER A 96 8.09 -1.51 -6.97
CA SER A 96 9.28 -1.66 -7.82
C SER A 96 10.55 -1.38 -7.02
N TYR A 97 10.57 -0.32 -6.22
CA TYR A 97 11.71 0.01 -5.37
C TYR A 97 12.08 -1.13 -4.41
N TYR A 98 11.10 -1.75 -3.77
CA TYR A 98 11.33 -2.89 -2.89
C TYR A 98 11.89 -4.10 -3.65
N LEU A 99 11.29 -4.44 -4.79
CA LEU A 99 11.67 -5.62 -5.59
C LEU A 99 13.01 -5.47 -6.33
N GLU A 100 13.33 -4.27 -6.78
CA GLU A 100 14.57 -3.93 -7.49
C GLU A 100 15.73 -3.63 -6.55
N SER A 101 15.48 -3.52 -5.24
CA SER A 101 16.57 -3.35 -4.29
C SER A 101 17.50 -4.56 -4.35
N ASP A 102 18.69 -4.36 -4.91
CA ASP A 102 19.77 -5.37 -4.99
C ASP A 102 20.39 -5.66 -3.60
N THR A 103 19.72 -5.17 -2.56
CA THR A 103 20.07 -5.32 -1.16
C THR A 103 19.48 -6.62 -0.68
N ASP A 104 20.31 -7.48 -0.08
CA ASP A 104 19.80 -8.68 0.56
C ASP A 104 18.67 -8.32 1.54
N MET A 105 17.57 -9.06 1.51
CA MET A 105 16.42 -8.84 2.39
C MET A 105 16.81 -8.75 3.87
N ALA A 106 17.90 -9.40 4.29
CA ALA A 106 18.47 -9.27 5.64
C ALA A 106 18.89 -7.83 6.02
N TYR A 107 19.19 -6.99 5.02
CA TYR A 107 19.60 -5.60 5.17
C TYR A 107 18.53 -4.61 4.70
N ILE A 108 17.38 -5.09 4.24
CA ILE A 108 16.26 -4.21 3.90
C ILE A 108 15.70 -3.62 5.21
N PRO A 109 15.65 -2.29 5.34
CA PRO A 109 15.08 -1.66 6.52
C PRO A 109 13.61 -2.06 6.71
N GLY A 110 13.21 -2.38 7.94
CA GLY A 110 11.82 -2.70 8.32
C GLY A 110 10.74 -1.79 7.68
N PRO A 111 10.93 -0.45 7.64
CA PRO A 111 9.99 0.44 6.98
C PRO A 111 9.73 0.09 5.51
N CYS A 112 10.75 -0.29 4.73
CA CYS A 112 10.60 -0.65 3.33
C CYS A 112 9.67 -1.86 3.15
N MET A 113 9.75 -2.84 4.04
CA MET A 113 8.88 -4.04 4.04
C MET A 113 7.43 -3.69 4.33
N LEU A 114 7.19 -2.82 5.32
CA LEU A 114 5.84 -2.33 5.64
C LEU A 114 5.22 -1.54 4.50
N ILE A 115 6.03 -0.75 3.79
CA ILE A 115 5.57 0.07 2.67
C ILE A 115 5.20 -0.78 1.47
N PHE A 116 5.96 -1.85 1.20
CA PHE A 116 5.60 -2.83 0.18
C PHE A 116 4.23 -3.45 0.48
N ALA A 117 4.03 -3.99 1.69
CA ALA A 117 2.77 -4.60 2.10
C ALA A 117 1.59 -3.61 2.02
N TYR A 118 1.80 -2.39 2.49
CA TYR A 118 0.79 -1.35 2.42
C TYR A 118 0.48 -0.95 0.96
N SER A 119 1.49 -0.86 0.09
CA SER A 119 1.28 -0.56 -1.33
C SER A 119 0.47 -1.66 -2.04
N ILE A 120 0.71 -2.94 -1.74
CA ILE A 120 -0.12 -4.06 -2.23
C ILE A 120 -1.57 -3.89 -1.80
N LYS A 121 -1.81 -3.55 -0.53
CA LYS A 121 -3.16 -3.29 0.00
C LYS A 121 -3.86 -2.16 -0.75
N ILE A 122 -3.16 -1.06 -1.01
CA ILE A 122 -3.75 0.10 -1.70
C ILE A 122 -4.04 -0.22 -3.17
N VAL A 123 -3.13 -0.92 -3.86
CA VAL A 123 -3.35 -1.39 -5.24
C VAL A 123 -4.58 -2.29 -5.30
N TYR A 124 -4.73 -3.22 -4.36
CA TYR A 124 -5.92 -4.07 -4.28
C TYR A 124 -7.20 -3.22 -4.12
N LYS A 125 -7.21 -2.28 -3.17
CA LYS A 125 -8.35 -1.36 -2.97
C LYS A 125 -8.72 -0.60 -4.24
N LEU A 126 -7.72 -0.06 -4.94
CA LEU A 126 -7.89 0.64 -6.21
C LEU A 126 -8.45 -0.29 -7.30
N GLY A 127 -8.00 -1.54 -7.36
CA GLY A 127 -8.47 -2.54 -8.33
C GLY A 127 -9.91 -3.01 -8.08
N THR A 128 -10.40 -2.91 -6.84
CA THR A 128 -11.78 -3.27 -6.47
C THR A 128 -12.77 -2.12 -6.53
N LEU A 129 -12.32 -0.92 -6.92
CA LEU A 129 -13.11 0.31 -6.94
C LEU A 129 -13.99 0.39 -8.20
N HIS A 130 -14.91 -0.57 -8.36
CA HIS A 130 -15.72 -0.71 -9.59
C HIS A 130 -16.86 0.30 -9.72
N HIS A 131 -17.29 0.88 -8.60
CA HIS A 131 -18.43 1.80 -8.55
C HIS A 131 -18.05 3.26 -8.82
N ASP A 132 -16.76 3.55 -9.01
CA ASP A 132 -16.30 4.89 -9.30
C ASP A 132 -16.35 5.21 -10.78
N SER A 133 -17.22 6.16 -11.05
CA SER A 133 -17.58 6.60 -12.36
C SER A 133 -16.38 7.30 -13.01
N GLY A 134 -15.72 6.65 -13.98
CA GLY A 134 -14.54 7.17 -14.69
C GLY A 134 -13.21 6.61 -14.18
N TRP A 135 -13.24 5.73 -13.17
CA TRP A 135 -12.08 4.96 -12.76
C TRP A 135 -11.98 3.66 -13.57
N ASP A 136 -10.80 3.39 -14.09
CA ASP A 136 -10.52 2.15 -14.79
C ASP A 136 -9.84 1.14 -13.84
N ALA A 137 -10.66 0.31 -13.21
CA ALA A 137 -10.19 -0.77 -12.35
C ALA A 137 -9.36 -1.82 -13.11
N SER A 138 -9.59 -2.00 -14.41
CA SER A 138 -8.79 -2.93 -15.23
C SER A 138 -7.37 -2.44 -15.46
N ALA A 139 -7.20 -1.13 -15.67
CA ALA A 139 -5.88 -0.50 -15.78
C ALA A 139 -5.02 -0.67 -14.51
N VAL A 140 -5.64 -0.84 -13.33
CA VAL A 140 -4.90 -1.14 -12.09
C VAL A 140 -4.14 -2.45 -12.19
N ARG A 141 -4.80 -3.52 -12.68
CA ARG A 141 -4.21 -4.85 -12.85
C ARG A 141 -3.09 -4.84 -13.88
N GLU A 142 -3.27 -4.09 -14.96
CA GLU A 142 -2.24 -3.92 -16.00
C GLU A 142 -1.03 -3.14 -15.47
N THR A 143 -1.25 -2.24 -14.51
CA THR A 143 -0.19 -1.40 -13.94
C THR A 143 0.62 -2.14 -12.89
N VAL A 144 -0.04 -2.92 -12.02
CA VAL A 144 0.57 -3.73 -10.96
C VAL A 144 -0.15 -5.07 -10.83
N ASP A 145 0.57 -6.15 -11.12
CA ASP A 145 0.16 -7.51 -10.76
C ASP A 145 0.58 -7.80 -9.32
N THR A 146 -0.38 -7.71 -8.40
CA THR A 146 -0.18 -7.94 -6.96
C THR A 146 0.28 -9.36 -6.65
N VAL A 147 -0.19 -10.36 -7.40
CA VAL A 147 0.19 -11.76 -7.21
C VAL A 147 1.65 -11.95 -7.62
N SER A 148 2.01 -11.46 -8.80
CA SER A 148 3.39 -11.50 -9.29
C SER A 148 4.36 -10.74 -8.38
N ALA A 149 3.94 -9.58 -7.84
CA ALA A 149 4.76 -8.83 -6.90
C ALA A 149 5.03 -9.61 -5.60
N LEU A 150 4.03 -10.30 -5.05
CA LEU A 150 4.19 -11.14 -3.85
C LEU A 150 5.05 -12.38 -4.11
N GLU A 151 4.92 -13.02 -5.28
CA GLU A 151 5.77 -14.14 -5.69
C GLU A 151 7.23 -13.71 -5.87
N GLN A 152 7.47 -12.53 -6.45
CA GLN A 152 8.82 -11.96 -6.55
C GLN A 152 9.41 -11.65 -5.17
N ALA A 153 8.62 -11.05 -4.28
CA ALA A 153 9.05 -10.81 -2.90
C ALA A 153 9.40 -12.13 -2.17
N ALA A 154 8.61 -13.20 -2.38
CA ALA A 154 8.91 -14.51 -1.83
C ALA A 154 10.22 -15.09 -2.37
N ALA A 155 10.49 -14.93 -3.68
CA ALA A 155 11.74 -15.38 -4.29
C ALA A 155 12.96 -14.60 -3.75
N VAL A 156 12.82 -13.30 -3.48
CA VAL A 156 13.86 -12.50 -2.82
C VAL A 156 14.13 -13.02 -1.40
N ALA A 157 13.06 -13.28 -0.63
CA ALA A 157 13.18 -13.82 0.73
C ALA A 157 13.88 -15.18 0.77
N GLU A 158 13.59 -16.09 -0.16
CA GLU A 158 14.26 -17.39 -0.26
C GLU A 158 15.74 -17.29 -0.60
N ARG A 159 16.09 -16.38 -1.52
CA ARG A 159 17.49 -16.15 -1.90
C ARG A 159 18.29 -15.68 -0.68
N SER A 160 17.74 -14.72 0.06
CA SER A 160 18.33 -14.23 1.31
C SER A 160 18.42 -15.33 2.38
N ASN A 161 17.37 -16.14 2.54
CA ASN A 161 17.42 -17.29 3.45
C ASN A 161 18.53 -18.27 3.08
N THR A 162 18.67 -18.59 1.80
CA THR A 162 19.71 -19.51 1.30
C THR A 162 21.10 -19.02 1.68
N ARG A 163 21.37 -17.72 1.49
CA ARG A 163 22.64 -17.11 1.88
C ARG A 163 22.88 -17.18 3.39
N ILE A 164 21.89 -16.82 4.20
CA ILE A 164 22.00 -16.90 5.67
C ILE A 164 22.25 -18.35 6.11
N LYS A 165 21.58 -19.32 5.49
CA LYS A 165 21.78 -20.74 5.78
C LYS A 165 23.18 -21.23 5.42
N GLU A 166 23.76 -20.73 4.33
CA GLU A 166 25.15 -21.02 3.97
C GLU A 166 26.14 -20.48 5.03
N GLU A 167 25.85 -19.33 5.64
CA GLU A 167 26.68 -18.70 6.66
C GLU A 167 26.48 -19.30 8.07
N THR A 168 25.25 -19.65 8.42
CA THR A 168 24.85 -20.03 9.80
C THR A 168 24.54 -21.51 9.98
N GLY A 169 24.25 -22.23 8.89
CA GLY A 169 23.80 -23.62 8.90
C GLY A 169 22.30 -23.82 9.16
N GLU A 170 21.56 -22.77 9.47
CA GLU A 170 20.15 -22.83 9.86
C GLU A 170 19.25 -21.98 8.93
N ASP A 171 17.97 -22.36 8.82
CA ASP A 171 16.99 -21.52 8.14
C ASP A 171 16.65 -20.30 9.00
N SER A 172 16.53 -19.15 8.35
CA SER A 172 16.13 -17.89 8.95
C SER A 172 14.60 -17.70 8.90
N ILE A 173 14.11 -16.66 9.58
CA ILE A 173 12.70 -16.24 9.48
C ILE A 173 12.25 -15.91 8.05
N LEU A 174 13.20 -15.65 7.13
CA LEU A 174 12.91 -15.36 5.73
C LEU A 174 12.36 -16.58 4.98
N ALA A 175 12.68 -17.82 5.42
CA ALA A 175 12.04 -19.02 4.89
C ALA A 175 10.53 -19.03 5.16
N THR A 176 10.14 -18.70 6.39
CA THR A 176 8.73 -18.59 6.80
C THR A 176 8.04 -17.44 6.07
N ALA A 177 8.72 -16.29 5.93
CA ALA A 177 8.20 -15.15 5.20
C ALA A 177 7.92 -15.50 3.72
N ALA A 178 8.86 -16.17 3.04
CA ALA A 178 8.68 -16.62 1.67
C ALA A 178 7.49 -17.57 1.50
N ALA A 179 7.38 -18.58 2.37
CA ALA A 179 6.26 -19.52 2.35
C ALA A 179 4.92 -18.79 2.54
N THR A 180 4.88 -17.83 3.47
CA THR A 180 3.67 -17.06 3.76
C THR A 180 3.27 -16.17 2.59
N LEU A 181 4.23 -15.44 1.99
CA LEU A 181 4.00 -14.61 0.82
C LEU A 181 3.39 -15.40 -0.34
N ARG A 182 3.91 -16.59 -0.65
CA ARG A 182 3.32 -17.46 -1.71
C ARG A 182 1.95 -18.00 -1.36
N SER A 183 1.78 -18.47 -0.14
CA SER A 183 0.48 -19.03 0.28
C SER A 183 -0.64 -17.99 0.21
N THR A 184 -0.32 -16.72 0.47
CA THR A 184 -1.27 -15.62 0.47
C THR A 184 -1.39 -14.91 -0.88
N ALA A 185 -0.39 -15.00 -1.77
CA ALA A 185 -0.38 -14.32 -3.06
C ALA A 185 -1.68 -14.50 -3.89
N PRO A 186 -2.29 -15.70 -3.99
CA PRO A 186 -3.54 -15.87 -4.73
C PRO A 186 -4.71 -15.05 -4.18
N ASN A 187 -4.73 -14.76 -2.88
CA ASN A 187 -5.80 -14.00 -2.22
C ASN A 187 -5.78 -12.52 -2.60
N TRP A 188 -4.62 -12.03 -3.06
CA TRP A 188 -4.43 -10.64 -3.48
C TRP A 188 -4.74 -10.40 -4.95
N ARG A 189 -5.24 -11.40 -5.67
CA ARG A 189 -5.68 -11.24 -7.05
C ARG A 189 -6.87 -10.29 -7.11
N ILE A 190 -6.72 -9.22 -7.89
CA ILE A 190 -7.80 -8.26 -8.14
C ILE A 190 -8.89 -8.94 -8.98
N PRO A 191 -10.14 -9.01 -8.51
CA PRO A 191 -11.25 -9.64 -9.23
C PRO A 191 -11.52 -9.00 -10.59
N GLU A 192 -12.04 -9.80 -11.53
CA GLU A 192 -12.59 -9.28 -12.79
C GLU A 192 -13.92 -8.56 -12.57
N GLN A 193 -14.22 -7.55 -13.39
CA GLN A 193 -15.40 -6.68 -13.24
C GLN A 193 -16.73 -7.45 -13.19
N ASP A 194 -16.79 -8.62 -13.86
CA ASP A 194 -17.99 -9.46 -13.93
C ASP A 194 -18.26 -10.27 -12.64
N MET A 195 -17.35 -10.22 -11.66
CA MET A 195 -17.47 -10.91 -10.36
C MET A 195 -17.72 -9.95 -9.18
N ALA A 196 -18.04 -8.68 -9.44
CA ALA A 196 -18.09 -7.64 -8.41
C ALA A 196 -19.16 -7.93 -7.34
N VAL A 197 -18.69 -8.37 -6.16
CA VAL A 197 -19.44 -8.25 -4.90
C VAL A 197 -19.60 -6.77 -4.59
N ASP A 198 -20.77 -6.38 -4.12
CA ASP A 198 -21.17 -4.99 -3.93
C ASP A 198 -20.12 -4.19 -3.12
N GLY A 199 -19.40 -3.29 -3.80
CA GLY A 199 -18.30 -2.49 -3.22
C GLY A 199 -18.69 -1.57 -2.06
N ALA A 200 -20.00 -1.29 -1.87
CA ALA A 200 -20.49 -0.62 -0.67
C ALA A 200 -20.38 -1.51 0.59
N THR A 201 -20.52 -2.83 0.42
CA THR A 201 -20.36 -3.81 1.50
C THR A 201 -18.88 -3.97 1.88
N VAL A 202 -17.97 -3.92 0.90
CA VAL A 202 -16.52 -4.05 1.12
C VAL A 202 -15.93 -2.81 1.84
N MET A 203 -16.36 -1.60 1.48
CA MET A 203 -15.92 -0.36 2.16
C MET A 203 -16.46 -0.23 3.60
N ALA A 204 -17.70 -0.66 3.85
CA ALA A 204 -18.34 -0.62 5.17
C ALA A 204 -17.78 -1.68 6.13
N ASP A 205 -17.48 -2.88 5.65
CA ASP A 205 -16.89 -3.98 6.44
C ASP A 205 -15.45 -3.64 6.89
N TRP A 206 -14.76 -2.74 6.18
CA TRP A 206 -13.34 -2.42 6.42
C TRP A 206 -13.12 -1.18 7.31
N SER A 207 -14.17 -0.40 7.57
CA SER A 207 -14.13 0.81 8.40
C SER A 207 -14.64 0.60 9.83
N GLY A 208 -15.12 -0.60 10.17
CA GLY A 208 -15.46 -1.00 11.52
C GLY A 208 -16.81 -1.68 11.61
N GLY A 209 -16.81 -3.01 11.57
CA GLY A 209 -17.92 -3.83 12.05
C GLY A 209 -18.42 -4.85 11.05
N VAL A 210 -18.05 -6.11 11.33
CA VAL A 210 -18.72 -7.36 10.95
C VAL A 210 -18.42 -7.93 9.55
N GLY A 211 -17.48 -8.89 9.50
CA GLY A 211 -17.62 -10.01 8.55
C GLY A 211 -16.36 -10.67 8.00
N LEU A 212 -15.20 -10.02 8.00
CA LEU A 212 -13.93 -10.63 7.60
C LEU A 212 -13.08 -11.01 8.81
N ASP A 213 -12.52 -12.22 8.78
CA ASP A 213 -11.58 -12.72 9.78
C ASP A 213 -10.45 -11.67 9.97
N PRO A 214 -10.24 -11.15 11.19
CA PRO A 214 -9.20 -10.18 11.50
C PRO A 214 -7.80 -10.61 11.02
N SER A 215 -7.58 -11.92 10.84
CA SER A 215 -6.33 -12.48 10.29
C SER A 215 -6.01 -12.04 8.85
N ILE A 216 -7.01 -11.67 8.04
CA ILE A 216 -6.82 -11.23 6.65
C ILE A 216 -6.32 -9.78 6.56
N ILE A 217 -6.65 -8.95 7.56
CA ILE A 217 -6.42 -7.50 7.51
C ILE A 217 -5.16 -7.11 8.29
N ASP A 218 -4.58 -8.04 9.05
CA ASP A 218 -3.48 -7.76 9.95
C ASP A 218 -2.12 -8.24 9.42
N PHE A 219 -1.51 -7.45 8.53
CA PHE A 219 -0.09 -7.60 8.19
C PHE A 219 0.84 -7.24 9.37
N SER A 220 0.34 -6.55 10.41
CA SER A 220 1.09 -6.32 11.65
C SER A 220 1.15 -7.58 12.51
N ASP A 221 0.06 -8.33 12.61
CA ASP A 221 -0.01 -9.55 13.41
C ASP A 221 0.53 -10.78 12.68
N ASN A 222 0.40 -10.88 11.35
CA ASN A 222 0.61 -12.18 10.69
C ASN A 222 1.97 -12.45 10.03
N ILE A 223 2.93 -11.52 9.91
CA ILE A 223 4.21 -11.83 9.22
C ILE A 223 5.47 -11.26 9.89
N TRP A 224 5.41 -10.10 10.54
CA TRP A 224 6.65 -9.43 11.01
C TRP A 224 6.94 -9.56 12.50
N PHE A 225 5.95 -9.89 13.35
CA PHE A 225 6.14 -9.89 14.81
C PHE A 225 5.43 -11.00 15.62
N SER A 226 4.66 -11.91 15.04
CA SER A 226 3.96 -12.95 15.83
C SER A 226 4.84 -14.09 16.34
N GLY A 227 6.15 -14.04 16.10
CA GLY A 227 7.11 -14.97 16.68
C GLY A 227 8.29 -14.26 17.30
N SER A 228 8.32 -14.19 18.63
CA SER A 228 9.50 -13.98 19.48
C SER A 228 9.83 -12.54 19.88
N PHE A 229 9.09 -11.98 20.85
CA PHE A 229 9.67 -11.14 21.92
C PHE A 229 8.81 -11.30 23.18
N ASP A 230 8.97 -12.42 23.88
CA ASP A 230 8.67 -12.49 25.31
C ASP A 230 9.91 -12.01 26.08
N PHE A 231 9.82 -10.77 26.59
CA PHE A 231 10.60 -10.28 27.73
C PHE A 231 9.67 -9.59 28.71
#